data_AF-A0AAE3QNZ5-F1
#
_entry.id   AF-A0AAE3QNZ5-F1
#
_cell.length_a   1.000
_cell.length_b   1.000
_cell.length_c   1.000
_cell.angle_alpha   90.00
_cell.angle_beta   90.00
_cell.angle_gamma   90.00
#
_symmetry.space_group_name_H-M   'P 1'
#
loop_
_entity.id
_entity.type
_entity.pdbx_description
1 polymer ?
#
loop_
_entity_poly.entity_id
_entity_poly.type
_entity_poly.pdbx_seq_one_letter_code
_entity_poly.pdbx_strand_id
1 'polypeptide(L)'
;MSKKEIRQQFRNSVFKRDNFTCQVCQTQQSEDLLDAHHITDRNEMPNGGYVAENGITVCKGSCHMKVEQFHISEGKEWEPDLHPNDLYRLIGSSKELAVQKSETL
;
A
#
# COMPACT_ATOMS: atom_id res chain seq x y z
N MET A 1 5.06 13.44 16.28
CA MET A 1 4.48 12.09 16.45
C MET A 1 5.61 11.07 16.51
N SER A 2 5.44 10.00 17.28
CA SER A 2 6.38 8.88 17.32
C SER A 2 6.29 8.06 16.03
N LYS A 3 7.37 7.32 15.71
CA LYS A 3 7.38 6.37 14.57
C LYS A 3 6.29 5.29 14.68
N LYS A 4 5.86 4.96 15.91
CA LYS A 4 4.77 3.99 16.13
C LYS A 4 3.42 4.60 15.73
N GLU A 5 3.18 5.85 16.13
CA GLU A 5 1.94 6.56 15.79
C GLU A 5 1.81 6.81 14.28
N ILE A 6 2.90 7.20 13.60
CA ILE A 6 2.90 7.41 12.13
C ILE A 6 2.50 6.11 11.40
N ARG A 7 3.11 4.98 11.75
CA ARG A 7 2.79 3.68 11.15
C ARG A 7 1.34 3.25 11.42
N GLN A 8 0.85 3.51 12.63
CA GLN A 8 -0.54 3.22 12.99
C GLN A 8 -1.52 4.09 12.20
N GLN A 9 -1.24 5.38 12.04
CA GLN A 9 -2.07 6.30 11.27
C GLN A 9 -2.09 5.93 9.79
N PHE A 10 -0.92 5.63 9.20
CA PHE A 10 -0.81 5.11 7.83
C PHE A 10 -1.72 3.91 7.63
N ARG A 11 -1.54 2.85 8.41
CA ARG A 11 -2.35 1.63 8.35
C ARG A 11 -3.85 1.92 8.46
N ASN A 12 -4.23 2.72 9.46
CA ASN A 12 -5.64 3.05 9.69
C ASN A 12 -6.24 3.86 8.53
N SER A 13 -5.47 4.79 7.95
CA SER A 13 -5.92 5.60 6.81
C SER A 13 -6.14 4.76 5.55
N VAL A 14 -5.24 3.80 5.29
CA VAL A 14 -5.33 2.86 4.16
C VAL A 14 -6.55 1.95 4.32
N PHE A 15 -6.70 1.32 5.48
CA PHE A 15 -7.84 0.42 5.75
C PHE A 15 -9.18 1.15 5.72
N LYS A 16 -9.22 2.39 6.24
CA LYS A 16 -10.43 3.21 6.21
C LYS A 16 -10.82 3.60 4.79
N ARG A 17 -9.86 4.01 3.93
CA ARG A 17 -10.12 4.32 2.52
C ARG A 17 -10.72 3.11 1.80
N ASP A 18 -10.15 1.94 2.05
CA ASP A 18 -10.51 0.70 1.37
C ASP A 18 -11.69 -0.04 2.02
N ASN A 19 -12.31 0.56 3.05
CA ASN A 19 -13.39 -0.04 3.83
C ASN A 19 -13.08 -1.48 4.31
N PHE A 20 -11.84 -1.71 4.78
CA PHE A 20 -11.35 -3.02 5.22
C PHE A 20 -11.51 -4.12 4.15
N THR A 21 -11.41 -3.74 2.87
CA THR A 21 -11.53 -4.65 1.72
C THR A 21 -10.18 -4.76 1.01
N CYS A 22 -9.73 -6.01 0.80
CA CYS A 22 -8.56 -6.26 -0.02
C CYS A 22 -8.79 -5.73 -1.43
N GLN A 23 -7.97 -4.80 -1.90
CA GLN A 23 -8.16 -4.15 -3.21
C GLN A 23 -7.79 -5.07 -4.39
N VAL A 24 -7.11 -6.19 -4.14
CA VAL A 24 -6.75 -7.17 -5.16
C VAL A 24 -7.86 -8.20 -5.37
N CYS A 25 -8.30 -8.89 -4.31
CA CYS A 25 -9.32 -9.95 -4.41
C CYS A 25 -10.74 -9.50 -4.05
N GLN A 26 -10.92 -8.22 -3.71
CA GLN A 26 -12.22 -7.61 -3.36
C GLN A 26 -12.94 -8.29 -2.19
N THR A 27 -12.20 -9.01 -1.34
CA THR A 27 -12.75 -9.67 -0.15
C THR A 27 -12.59 -8.76 1.06
N GLN A 28 -13.71 -8.46 1.72
CA GLN A 28 -13.72 -7.77 3.01
C GLN A 28 -13.31 -8.75 4.12
N GLN A 29 -12.41 -8.32 5.02
CA GLN A 29 -11.90 -9.17 6.10
C GLN A 29 -11.77 -8.37 7.40
N SER A 30 -11.57 -9.09 8.51
CA SER A 30 -11.20 -8.48 9.77
C SER A 30 -9.81 -7.86 9.68
N GLU A 31 -9.58 -6.81 10.47
CA GLU A 31 -8.36 -6.00 10.44
C GLU A 31 -7.07 -6.79 10.70
N ASP A 32 -7.15 -7.87 11.48
CA ASP A 32 -6.03 -8.77 11.79
C ASP A 32 -5.58 -9.62 10.60
N LEU A 33 -6.44 -9.82 9.61
CA LEU A 33 -6.15 -10.57 8.37
C LEU A 33 -5.71 -9.68 7.20
N LEU A 34 -5.74 -8.36 7.39
CA LEU A 34 -5.35 -7.36 6.40
C LEU A 34 -3.98 -6.76 6.70
N ASP A 35 -3.32 -6.29 5.66
CA ASP A 35 -2.09 -5.52 5.75
C ASP A 35 -2.12 -4.28 4.86
N ALA A 36 -1.45 -3.23 5.31
CA ALA A 36 -1.28 -1.99 4.56
C ALA A 36 0.07 -2.06 3.83
N HIS A 37 0.03 -2.52 2.59
CA HIS A 37 1.22 -2.68 1.76
C HIS A 37 1.62 -1.33 1.14
N HIS A 38 2.93 -1.02 1.13
CA HIS A 38 3.44 0.16 0.44
C HIS A 38 3.57 -0.15 -1.05
N ILE A 39 2.92 0.64 -1.90
CA ILE A 39 2.96 0.44 -3.36
C ILE A 39 4.34 0.80 -3.92
N THR A 40 4.94 1.89 -3.45
CA THR A 40 6.36 2.21 -3.68
C THR A 40 7.12 2.05 -2.37
N ASP A 41 8.31 1.45 -2.44
CA ASP A 41 9.13 1.18 -1.27
C ASP A 41 9.36 2.45 -0.44
N ARG A 42 9.30 2.30 0.88
CA ARG A 42 9.44 3.40 1.83
C ARG A 42 10.76 4.15 1.70
N ASN A 43 11.82 3.50 1.24
CA ASN A 43 13.14 4.11 1.07
C ASN A 43 13.22 4.97 -0.20
N GLU A 44 12.28 4.80 -1.14
CA GLU A 44 12.16 5.60 -2.37
C GLU A 44 11.22 6.80 -2.21
N MET A 45 10.56 6.92 -1.06
CA MET A 45 9.55 7.95 -0.79
C MET A 45 10.02 8.96 0.26
N PRO A 46 9.75 10.27 0.08
CA PRO A 46 9.98 11.28 1.11
C PRO A 46 9.32 10.87 2.43
N ASN A 47 9.95 11.09 3.58
CA ASN A 47 9.39 10.74 4.90
C ASN A 47 8.88 9.29 5.05
N GLY A 48 9.37 8.35 4.23
CA GLY A 48 9.00 6.94 4.31
C GLY A 48 7.71 6.56 3.59
N GLY A 49 7.01 7.48 2.93
CA GLY A 49 5.81 7.12 2.16
C GLY A 49 4.61 6.70 3.02
N TYR A 50 4.55 7.08 4.30
CA TYR A 50 3.48 6.71 5.24
C TYR A 50 2.17 7.51 5.02
N VAL A 51 1.74 7.60 3.77
CA VAL A 51 0.53 8.29 3.31
C VAL A 51 -0.43 7.30 2.67
N ALA A 52 -1.75 7.53 2.80
CA ALA A 52 -2.75 6.62 2.24
C ALA A 52 -2.55 6.43 0.73
N GLU A 53 -2.12 7.48 0.03
CA GLU A 53 -1.88 7.52 -1.40
C GLU A 53 -0.78 6.55 -1.86
N ASN A 54 0.12 6.12 -0.97
CA ASN A 54 1.15 5.10 -1.22
C ASN A 54 0.80 3.73 -0.61
N GLY A 55 -0.34 3.60 0.06
CA GLY A 55 -0.73 2.38 0.75
C GLY A 55 -1.94 1.69 0.11
N ILE A 56 -1.92 0.37 0.04
CA ILE A 56 -3.04 -0.46 -0.43
C ILE A 56 -3.39 -1.55 0.58
N THR A 57 -4.69 -1.73 0.82
CA THR A 57 -5.18 -2.84 1.67
C THR A 57 -5.11 -4.15 0.90
N VAL A 58 -4.37 -5.12 1.44
CA VAL A 58 -4.28 -6.48 0.89
C VAL A 58 -4.46 -7.52 1.99
N CYS A 59 -5.04 -8.67 1.66
CA CYS A 59 -5.12 -9.76 2.62
C CYS A 59 -3.75 -10.43 2.79
N LYS A 60 -3.41 -10.78 4.03
CA LYS A 60 -2.12 -11.41 4.38
C LYS A 60 -1.94 -12.78 3.74
N GLY A 61 -3.03 -13.54 3.60
CA GLY A 61 -2.96 -14.95 3.20
C GLY A 61 -2.72 -15.20 1.71
N SER A 62 -3.29 -14.38 0.82
CA SER A 62 -3.27 -14.68 -0.63
C SER A 62 -2.85 -13.53 -1.54
N CYS A 63 -2.94 -12.28 -1.11
CA CYS A 63 -2.65 -11.13 -1.97
C CYS A 63 -1.35 -10.39 -1.59
N HIS A 64 -0.99 -10.32 -0.30
CA HIS A 64 0.18 -9.57 0.13
C HIS A 64 1.45 -10.00 -0.60
N MET A 65 1.75 -11.30 -0.62
CA MET A 65 2.97 -11.79 -1.29
C MET A 65 2.96 -11.57 -2.80
N LYS A 66 1.78 -11.50 -3.43
CA LYS A 66 1.67 -11.25 -4.88
C LYS A 66 2.08 -9.83 -5.24
N VAL A 67 1.64 -8.84 -4.43
CA VAL A 67 2.04 -7.44 -4.63
C VAL A 67 3.48 -7.19 -4.17
N GLU A 68 3.96 -7.94 -3.17
CA GLU A 68 5.34 -7.89 -2.70
C GLU A 68 6.35 -8.42 -3.74
N GLN A 69 5.93 -9.29 -4.67
CA GLN A 69 6.78 -9.87 -5.72
C GLN A 69 7.61 -8.83 -6.47
N PHE A 70 7.02 -7.66 -6.75
CA PHE A 70 7.71 -6.56 -7.41
C PHE A 70 8.92 -6.07 -6.59
N HIS A 71 8.76 -5.89 -5.28
CA HIS A 71 9.84 -5.39 -4.42
C HIS A 71 10.93 -6.44 -4.21
N ILE A 72 10.56 -7.69 -3.93
CA ILE A 72 11.54 -8.77 -3.67
C ILE A 72 12.33 -9.17 -4.93
N SER A 73 11.77 -8.94 -6.11
CA SER A 73 12.44 -9.18 -7.39
C SER A 73 13.22 -7.98 -7.92
N GLU A 74 13.23 -6.86 -7.18
CA GLU A 74 13.83 -5.58 -7.60
C GLU A 74 13.24 -5.07 -8.93
N GLY A 75 11.90 -5.18 -9.06
CA GLY A 75 11.15 -4.72 -10.23
C GLY A 75 11.25 -5.62 -11.47
N LYS A 76 11.75 -6.86 -11.31
CA LYS A 76 11.92 -7.81 -12.44
C LYS A 76 10.69 -8.68 -12.67
N GLU A 77 9.87 -8.89 -11.65
CA GLU A 77 8.73 -9.79 -11.68
C GLU A 77 7.50 -9.18 -11.00
N TRP A 78 6.33 -9.43 -11.57
CA TRP A 78 5.05 -9.10 -10.96
C TRP A 78 3.98 -10.04 -11.52
N GLU A 79 2.93 -10.27 -10.75
CA GLU A 79 1.73 -10.95 -11.22
C GLU A 79 0.95 -10.05 -12.21
N PRO A 80 0.22 -10.62 -13.18
CA PRO A 80 -0.62 -9.84 -14.08
C PRO A 80 -1.51 -8.84 -13.35
N ASP A 81 -1.55 -7.60 -13.83
CA ASP A 81 -2.31 -6.47 -13.28
C ASP A 81 -1.92 -6.03 -11.85
N LEU A 82 -0.79 -6.51 -11.32
CA LEU A 82 -0.27 -6.14 -9.99
C LEU A 82 1.07 -5.38 -10.02
N HIS A 83 1.40 -4.74 -11.15
CA HIS A 83 2.51 -3.79 -11.17
C HIS A 83 2.16 -2.56 -10.30
N PRO A 84 3.12 -1.87 -9.64
CA PRO A 84 2.82 -0.71 -8.79
C PRO A 84 1.90 0.35 -9.43
N ASN A 85 2.04 0.61 -10.74
CA ASN A 85 1.14 1.51 -11.48
C ASN A 85 -0.32 1.02 -11.51
N ASP A 86 -0.55 -0.29 -11.59
CA ASP A 86 -1.90 -0.88 -11.48
C ASP A 86 -2.44 -0.72 -10.06
N LEU A 87 -1.61 -0.98 -9.05
CA LEU A 87 -2.01 -0.85 -7.64
C LEU A 87 -2.41 0.60 -7.30
N TYR A 88 -1.66 1.59 -7.78
CA TYR A 88 -2.03 2.99 -7.66
C TYR A 88 -3.39 3.30 -8.30
N ARG A 89 -3.65 2.75 -9.49
CA ARG A 89 -4.92 2.92 -10.20
C ARG A 89 -6.09 2.34 -9.41
N LEU A 90 -5.92 1.16 -8.80
CA LEU A 90 -6.96 0.49 -8.00
C LEU A 90 -7.45 1.37 -6.85
N ILE A 91 -6.55 2.16 -6.26
CA ILE A 91 -6.87 3.02 -5.11
C ILE A 91 -7.17 4.47 -5.50
N GLY A 92 -7.25 4.79 -6.80
CA GLY A 92 -7.46 6.14 -7.29
C GLY A 92 -6.32 7.12 -6.98
N SER A 93 -5.08 6.63 -6.98
CA SER A 93 -3.86 7.39 -6.66
C SER A 93 -2.82 7.32 -7.79
N SER A 94 -1.65 7.92 -7.59
CA SER A 94 -0.48 7.81 -8.47
C SER A 94 0.82 7.95 -7.67
N LYS A 95 1.96 7.57 -8.26
CA LYS A 95 3.28 7.76 -7.63
C LYS A 95 3.56 9.25 -7.36
N GLU A 96 3.18 10.14 -8.28
CA GLU A 96 3.36 11.58 -8.14
C GLU A 96 2.55 12.15 -6.97
N LEU A 97 1.29 11.76 -6.85
CA LEU A 97 0.44 12.18 -5.73
C LEU A 97 0.98 11.63 -4.41
N ALA A 98 1.39 10.37 -4.37
CA ALA A 98 2.00 9.75 -3.21
C ALA A 98 3.27 10.51 -2.76
N VAL A 99 4.16 10.86 -3.69
CA VAL A 99 5.35 11.68 -3.40
C VAL A 99 4.94 13.03 -2.82
N GLN A 100 4.05 13.76 -3.49
CA GLN A 100 3.58 15.09 -3.05
C GLN A 100 3.01 15.05 -1.62
N LYS A 101 2.18 14.04 -1.32
CA LYS A 101 1.59 13.88 0.01
C LYS A 101 2.64 13.55 1.04
N SER A 102 3.61 12.72 0.67
CA SER A 102 4.66 12.29 1.56
C SER A 102 5.63 13.42 1.93
N GLU A 103 5.86 14.39 1.05
CA GLU A 103 6.63 15.61 1.35
C GLU A 103 5.97 16.47 2.44
N THR A 104 4.64 16.41 2.55
CA THR A 104 3.84 17.20 3.51
C THR A 104 3.53 16.48 4.83
N LEU A 105 4.08 15.28 5.03
CA LEU A 105 3.84 14.43 6.21
C LEU A 105 4.58 14.91 7.47
#